data_AF-A0AAE9Y2Q5-F1
#
_entry.id   AF-A0AAE9Y2Q5-F1
#
_cell.length_a   1.000
_cell.length_b   1.000
_cell.length_c   1.000
_cell.angle_alpha   90.00
_cell.angle_beta   90.00
_cell.angle_gamma   90.00
#
_symmetry.space_group_name_H-M   'P 1'
#
loop_
_entity.id
_entity.type
_entity.pdbx_description
1 polymer ?
#
loop_
_entity_poly.entity_id
_entity_poly.type
_entity_poly.pdbx_seq_one_letter_code
_entity_poly.pdbx_strand_id
1 'polypeptide(L)'
;MAQELYDGQGKKIITYPRAEVRYLPQSLIADVPRIVAGLRVGQSFGAIPVPEPPVIRRGASGSFHDKGLEGASHHAIIPNVNTIDKLPEICPRLSSDEKKLFDVIARAYLAALMPDFRYRQTTATLDVRGYEFRAAGRQPIELGWRAAFPEWQPAEEKGDEAQLLPPLRDGETAKLQDPKIEDKETRPPPRYNEGTLIEAMQNAWRFVEDGALRERLKEAKGIGTPATRAEIIGGLKKQAFLVIQGKHIVPTEAGLSLFGILQQADPALVDPGVTAQLECLLDDVVIGKQEMLSAIDAVCHVAQRIIGKLTERAAAGSPALLGDAAGSSARSFPPTPAMKRYADSLARQLGIKPPSGYKTSISICGAFLKQHAPKKADGDLNATAEPKPVSSAQLSYATKIAIAKGIAVPDQAEIDAAAMAAWIDLNKRTKRRTRSRKAAARTAGTTSSRSMASPKRVRKSKVEAPADAAPPTPNSATATPLRIPYGNKEVALRLGARYRNGGWFAPPGVDLAAFSERGWL
;
A
#
# COMPACT_ATOMS: atom_id res chain seq x y z
N MET A 1 8.53 14.01 6.96
CA MET A 1 9.12 12.84 7.66
C MET A 1 10.15 12.13 6.79
N ALA A 2 9.78 11.49 5.68
CA ALA A 2 10.77 10.76 4.86
C ALA A 2 11.89 11.67 4.31
N GLN A 3 11.53 12.87 3.83
CA GLN A 3 12.51 13.89 3.41
C GLN A 3 13.50 14.21 4.54
N GLU A 4 12.99 14.50 5.73
CA GLU A 4 13.79 14.79 6.93
C GLU A 4 14.72 13.63 7.34
N LEU A 5 14.34 12.37 7.13
CA LEU A 5 15.24 11.22 7.33
C LEU A 5 16.36 11.15 6.27
N TYR A 6 16.12 11.66 5.06
CA TYR A 6 17.02 11.62 3.90
C TYR A 6 18.01 12.79 3.85
N ASP A 7 17.58 14.03 4.10
CA ASP A 7 18.42 15.23 3.99
C ASP A 7 18.38 16.16 5.21
N GLY A 8 17.57 15.83 6.24
CA GLY A 8 17.54 16.56 7.49
C GLY A 8 18.91 16.65 8.15
N GLN A 9 19.18 17.77 8.80
CA GLN A 9 20.52 18.14 9.27
C GLN A 9 21.16 17.05 10.13
N GLY A 10 22.18 16.40 9.58
CA GLY A 10 22.95 15.35 10.25
C GLY A 10 22.24 14.00 10.42
N LYS A 11 21.10 13.76 9.75
CA LYS A 11 20.40 12.46 9.73
C LYS A 11 20.90 11.62 8.55
N LYS A 12 20.38 11.86 7.34
CA LYS A 12 20.72 11.14 6.10
C LYS A 12 20.71 9.60 6.27
N ILE A 13 19.76 9.05 7.02
CA ILE A 13 19.73 7.63 7.44
C ILE A 13 18.94 6.72 6.49
N ILE A 14 18.26 7.28 5.49
CA ILE A 14 17.60 6.53 4.42
C ILE A 14 18.07 7.04 3.05
N THR A 15 17.80 6.29 2.00
CA THR A 15 17.99 6.72 0.60
C THR A 15 16.82 7.57 0.10
N TYR A 16 16.93 8.10 -1.12
CA TYR A 16 15.99 9.08 -1.68
C TYR A 16 14.52 8.63 -1.55
N PRO A 17 13.66 9.41 -0.86
CA PRO A 17 12.36 8.92 -0.42
C PRO A 17 11.23 9.05 -1.44
N ARG A 18 11.50 9.60 -2.65
CA ARG A 18 10.50 9.75 -3.72
C ARG A 18 10.73 8.75 -4.85
N ALA A 19 11.21 7.56 -4.51
CA ALA A 19 11.42 6.47 -5.45
C ALA A 19 10.09 5.83 -5.88
N GLU A 20 10.00 5.45 -7.15
CA GLU A 20 8.76 4.92 -7.75
C GLU A 20 8.80 3.40 -7.97
N VAL A 21 9.93 2.77 -7.67
CA VAL A 21 10.21 1.36 -7.92
C VAL A 21 10.56 0.65 -6.61
N ARG A 22 10.32 -0.67 -6.61
CA ARG A 22 10.53 -1.55 -5.46
C ARG A 22 11.81 -2.38 -5.52
N TYR A 23 12.62 -2.21 -6.56
CA TYR A 23 13.85 -2.97 -6.78
C TYR A 23 15.09 -2.20 -6.27
N LEU A 24 16.16 -2.95 -6.02
CA LEU A 24 17.50 -2.47 -5.71
C LEU A 24 18.47 -2.85 -6.82
N PRO A 25 19.49 -2.03 -7.12
CA PRO A 25 20.53 -2.42 -8.06
C PRO A 25 21.41 -3.50 -7.46
N GLN A 26 21.90 -4.42 -8.30
CA GLN A 26 22.73 -5.54 -7.86
C GLN A 26 24.09 -5.09 -7.28
N SER A 27 24.55 -3.89 -7.62
CA SER A 27 25.76 -3.29 -7.05
C SER A 27 25.67 -3.10 -5.53
N LEU A 28 24.46 -2.89 -4.97
CA LEU A 28 24.26 -2.73 -3.53
C LEU A 28 24.31 -4.04 -2.74
N ILE A 29 24.46 -5.20 -3.39
CA ILE A 29 24.60 -6.49 -2.69
C ILE A 29 25.85 -6.48 -1.80
N ALA A 30 26.92 -5.81 -2.22
CA ALA A 30 28.16 -5.69 -1.44
C ALA A 30 27.97 -4.90 -0.12
N ASP A 31 26.97 -4.01 -0.06
CA ASP A 31 26.67 -3.19 1.12
C ASP A 31 25.81 -3.92 2.16
N VAL A 32 25.15 -5.02 1.77
CA VAL A 32 24.21 -5.77 2.61
C VAL A 32 24.82 -6.14 3.97
N PRO A 33 26.03 -6.76 4.06
CA PRO A 33 26.60 -7.13 5.35
C PRO A 33 26.78 -5.93 6.28
N ARG A 34 27.20 -4.78 5.74
CA ARG A 34 27.41 -3.55 6.52
C ARG A 34 26.10 -2.95 7.01
N ILE A 35 25.09 -2.89 6.14
CA ILE A 35 23.77 -2.38 6.53
C ILE A 35 23.13 -3.26 7.60
N VAL A 36 23.16 -4.60 7.43
CA VAL A 36 22.61 -5.55 8.41
C VAL A 36 23.34 -5.42 9.75
N ALA A 37 24.68 -5.36 9.75
CA ALA A 37 25.46 -5.19 10.97
C ALA A 37 25.12 -3.87 11.68
N GLY A 38 25.07 -2.76 10.95
CA GLY A 38 24.76 -1.45 11.53
C GLY A 38 23.33 -1.37 12.11
N LEU A 39 22.35 -2.02 11.48
CA LEU A 39 21.00 -2.12 12.05
C LEU A 39 20.98 -2.96 13.33
N ARG A 40 21.72 -4.07 13.38
CA ARG A 40 21.79 -4.96 14.56
C ARG A 40 22.42 -4.32 15.80
N VAL A 41 23.26 -3.30 15.65
CA VAL A 41 23.79 -2.51 16.78
C VAL A 41 22.65 -1.88 17.59
N GLY A 42 21.53 -1.53 16.94
CA GLY A 42 20.32 -1.10 17.63
C GLY A 42 19.59 -2.28 18.28
N GLN A 43 19.26 -2.16 19.58
CA GLN A 43 18.54 -3.20 20.32
C GLN A 43 17.21 -3.61 19.65
N SER A 44 16.54 -2.68 18.94
CA SER A 44 15.24 -2.92 18.29
C SER A 44 15.28 -3.86 17.08
N PHE A 45 16.43 -3.97 16.41
CA PHE A 45 16.58 -4.81 15.19
C PHE A 45 17.45 -6.05 15.42
N GLY A 46 18.27 -6.07 16.49
CA GLY A 46 19.10 -7.23 16.83
C GLY A 46 18.33 -8.52 17.09
N ALA A 47 17.04 -8.43 17.48
CA ALA A 47 16.17 -9.60 17.67
C ALA A 47 15.63 -10.20 16.36
N ILE A 48 15.79 -9.53 15.21
CA ILE A 48 15.28 -10.02 13.93
C ILE A 48 16.22 -11.12 13.39
N PRO A 49 15.73 -12.34 13.15
CA PRO A 49 16.56 -13.50 12.82
C PRO A 49 16.96 -13.54 11.33
N VAL A 50 17.68 -12.52 10.88
CA VAL A 50 18.28 -12.50 9.52
C VAL A 50 19.35 -13.58 9.44
N PRO A 51 19.34 -14.46 8.43
CA PRO A 51 20.35 -15.52 8.32
C PRO A 51 21.75 -14.95 8.05
N GLU A 52 22.78 -15.75 8.38
CA GLU A 52 24.17 -15.48 8.05
C GLU A 52 24.70 -16.63 7.18
N PRO A 53 24.96 -16.41 5.88
CA PRO A 53 24.78 -15.15 5.14
C PRO A 53 23.30 -14.77 4.88
N PRO A 54 22.98 -13.48 4.65
CA PRO A 54 21.63 -13.05 4.28
C PRO A 54 21.16 -13.65 2.94
N VAL A 55 19.84 -13.80 2.76
CA VAL A 55 19.25 -14.34 1.52
C VAL A 55 19.20 -13.26 0.45
N ILE A 56 19.99 -13.41 -0.61
CA ILE A 56 20.01 -12.48 -1.75
C ILE A 56 19.22 -13.06 -2.92
N ARG A 57 18.07 -12.46 -3.22
CA ARG A 57 17.25 -12.83 -4.39
C ARG A 57 17.43 -11.83 -5.53
N ARG A 58 17.78 -12.33 -6.71
CA ARG A 58 17.98 -11.54 -7.94
C ARG A 58 16.83 -11.73 -8.93
N GLY A 59 16.63 -10.77 -9.84
CA GLY A 59 15.65 -10.88 -10.92
C GLY A 59 14.24 -10.43 -10.53
N ALA A 60 13.27 -10.66 -11.41
CA ALA A 60 11.90 -10.13 -11.27
C ALA A 60 11.14 -10.61 -10.02
N SER A 61 11.47 -11.79 -9.50
CA SER A 61 10.93 -12.34 -8.25
C SER A 61 11.74 -11.96 -7.01
N GLY A 62 12.88 -11.29 -7.17
CA GLY A 62 13.77 -10.86 -6.10
C GLY A 62 13.75 -9.36 -5.86
N SER A 63 14.48 -8.93 -4.84
CA SER A 63 14.62 -7.51 -4.49
C SER A 63 15.73 -6.83 -5.29
N PHE A 64 16.76 -7.57 -5.73
CA PHE A 64 17.90 -7.03 -6.49
C PHE A 64 17.73 -7.28 -7.99
N HIS A 65 17.41 -6.25 -8.76
CA HIS A 65 17.01 -6.43 -10.16
C HIS A 65 17.28 -5.17 -11.00
N ASP A 66 18.43 -5.13 -11.68
CA ASP A 66 18.83 -3.96 -12.48
C ASP A 66 17.85 -3.67 -13.62
N LYS A 67 17.37 -4.71 -14.31
CA LYS A 67 16.35 -4.55 -15.36
C LYS A 67 15.03 -3.99 -14.82
N GLY A 68 14.71 -4.25 -13.56
CA GLY A 68 13.55 -3.66 -12.88
C GLY A 68 13.70 -2.16 -12.58
N LEU A 69 14.90 -1.60 -12.75
CA LEU A 69 15.22 -0.19 -12.58
C LEU A 69 15.34 0.56 -13.91
N GLU A 70 15.23 -0.11 -15.06
CA GLU A 70 15.29 0.57 -16.36
C GLU A 70 14.22 1.67 -16.45
N GLY A 71 14.64 2.89 -16.79
CA GLY A 71 13.76 4.06 -16.84
C GLY A 71 13.43 4.68 -15.48
N ALA A 72 13.91 4.11 -14.36
CA ALA A 72 13.77 4.71 -13.03
C ALA A 72 15.05 5.43 -12.62
N SER A 73 14.94 6.68 -12.18
CA SER A 73 16.08 7.47 -11.69
C SER A 73 16.54 7.07 -10.29
N HIS A 74 15.72 6.33 -9.54
CA HIS A 74 15.94 5.99 -8.14
C HIS A 74 15.56 4.54 -7.88
N HIS A 75 16.19 3.91 -6.89
CA HIS A 75 15.87 2.56 -6.41
C HIS A 75 14.99 2.62 -5.15
N ALA A 76 14.54 1.45 -4.66
CA ALA A 76 13.73 1.36 -3.44
C ALA A 76 14.37 2.03 -2.21
N ILE A 77 13.54 2.55 -1.32
CA ILE A 77 13.98 3.24 -0.10
C ILE A 77 14.56 2.22 0.88
N ILE A 78 15.81 2.40 1.28
CA ILE A 78 16.52 1.55 2.23
C ILE A 78 17.31 2.39 3.23
N PRO A 79 17.80 1.79 4.34
CA PRO A 79 18.77 2.45 5.20
C PRO A 79 20.03 2.84 4.42
N ASN A 80 20.58 4.03 4.70
CA ASN A 80 21.74 4.54 3.99
C ASN A 80 23.03 3.94 4.55
N VAL A 81 23.74 3.16 3.73
CA VAL A 81 25.04 2.55 4.11
C VAL A 81 26.07 3.56 4.59
N ASN A 82 26.06 4.79 4.06
CA ASN A 82 27.06 5.80 4.37
C ASN A 82 26.92 6.42 5.78
N THR A 83 25.76 6.24 6.40
CA THR A 83 25.45 6.78 7.74
C THR A 83 25.03 5.71 8.73
N ILE A 84 25.01 4.44 8.32
CA ILE A 84 24.51 3.35 9.16
C ILE A 84 25.30 3.20 10.47
N ASP A 85 26.61 3.46 10.45
CA ASP A 85 27.47 3.37 11.63
C ASP A 85 27.19 4.51 12.65
N LYS A 86 26.56 5.60 12.20
CA LYS A 86 26.16 6.75 13.04
C LYS A 86 24.73 6.63 13.57
N LEU A 87 24.02 5.57 13.23
CA LEU A 87 22.64 5.35 13.63
C LEU A 87 22.43 5.47 15.17
N PRO A 88 23.33 4.96 16.05
CA PRO A 88 23.19 5.15 17.50
C PRO A 88 23.22 6.62 17.95
N GLU A 89 23.95 7.49 17.26
CA GLU A 89 24.05 8.92 17.55
C GLU A 89 22.82 9.69 17.02
N ILE A 90 22.25 9.22 15.90
CA ILE A 90 21.14 9.88 15.20
C ILE A 90 19.79 9.48 15.79
N CYS A 91 19.59 8.20 16.13
CA CYS A 91 18.34 7.65 16.65
C CYS A 91 17.72 8.44 17.81
N PRO A 92 18.48 8.90 18.83
CA PRO A 92 17.94 9.69 19.93
C PRO A 92 17.30 11.01 19.48
N ARG A 93 17.80 11.60 18.38
CA ARG A 93 17.35 12.88 17.82
C ARG A 93 16.10 12.77 16.94
N LEU A 94 15.67 11.56 16.63
CA LEU A 94 14.49 11.34 15.81
C LEU A 94 13.21 11.56 16.63
N SER A 95 12.23 12.23 16.01
CA SER A 95 10.87 12.33 16.55
C SER A 95 10.21 10.95 16.64
N SER A 96 9.08 10.84 17.36
CA SER A 96 8.33 9.58 17.47
C SER A 96 7.94 9.02 16.11
N ASP A 97 7.44 9.87 15.21
CA ASP A 97 6.97 9.42 13.89
C ASP A 97 8.14 9.14 12.93
N GLU A 98 9.25 9.87 13.05
CA GLU A 98 10.49 9.55 12.34
C GLU A 98 11.04 8.18 12.73
N LYS A 99 11.02 7.84 14.02
CA LYS A 99 11.43 6.51 14.52
C LYS A 99 10.54 5.41 13.96
N LYS A 100 9.22 5.60 13.97
CA LYS A 100 8.27 4.64 13.39
C LYS A 100 8.51 4.44 11.89
N LEU A 101 8.69 5.53 11.14
CA LEU A 101 8.95 5.45 9.70
C LEU A 101 10.27 4.72 9.41
N PHE A 102 11.33 5.06 10.15
CA PHE A 102 12.61 4.37 10.02
C PHE A 102 12.52 2.87 10.38
N ASP A 103 11.78 2.52 11.44
CA ASP A 103 11.53 1.14 11.84
C ASP A 103 10.85 0.33 10.73
N VAL A 104 9.83 0.90 10.06
CA VAL A 104 9.18 0.26 8.90
C VAL A 104 10.18 0.02 7.76
N ILE A 105 11.00 1.03 7.41
CA ILE A 105 12.00 0.93 6.33
C ILE A 105 13.06 -0.13 6.66
N ALA A 106 13.59 -0.11 7.89
CA ALA A 106 14.60 -1.06 8.34
C ALA A 106 14.06 -2.50 8.38
N ARG A 107 12.86 -2.72 8.96
CA ARG A 107 12.23 -4.05 9.00
C ARG A 107 11.92 -4.58 7.60
N ALA A 108 11.42 -3.73 6.69
CA ALA A 108 11.17 -4.13 5.31
C ALA A 108 12.46 -4.53 4.58
N TYR A 109 13.55 -3.79 4.78
CA TYR A 109 14.85 -4.13 4.21
C TYR A 109 15.38 -5.46 4.77
N LEU A 110 15.34 -5.67 6.09
CA LEU A 110 15.77 -6.92 6.71
C LEU A 110 14.90 -8.11 6.27
N ALA A 111 13.58 -7.93 6.20
CA ALA A 111 12.62 -8.93 5.71
C ALA A 111 12.92 -9.36 4.26
N ALA A 112 13.31 -8.42 3.40
CA ALA A 112 13.70 -8.72 2.01
C ALA A 112 14.93 -9.63 1.90
N LEU A 113 15.73 -9.72 2.97
CA LEU A 113 16.95 -10.53 3.08
C LEU A 113 16.73 -11.84 3.85
N MET A 114 15.48 -12.18 4.16
CA MET A 114 15.10 -13.37 4.94
C MET A 114 14.46 -14.46 4.06
N PRO A 115 14.41 -15.72 4.54
CA PRO A 115 13.71 -16.81 3.86
C PRO A 115 12.21 -16.53 3.69
N ASP A 116 11.58 -17.26 2.78
CA ASP A 116 10.15 -17.14 2.55
C ASP A 116 9.35 -17.63 3.76
N PHE A 117 8.16 -17.05 3.94
CA PHE A 117 7.19 -17.59 4.88
C PHE A 117 6.68 -18.93 4.35
N ARG A 118 6.90 -20.02 5.09
CA ARG A 118 6.45 -21.36 4.71
C ARG A 118 5.27 -21.76 5.58
N TYR A 119 4.22 -22.20 4.92
CA TYR A 119 3.01 -22.69 5.55
C TYR A 119 2.56 -23.98 4.85
N ARG A 120 1.77 -24.77 5.57
CA ARG A 120 1.05 -25.92 5.01
C ARG A 120 -0.39 -25.52 4.80
N GLN A 121 -0.83 -25.53 3.55
CA GLN A 121 -2.24 -25.34 3.21
C GLN A 121 -2.90 -26.70 3.06
N THR A 122 -3.99 -26.91 3.79
CA THR A 122 -4.88 -28.06 3.64
C THR A 122 -6.15 -27.56 2.98
N THR A 123 -6.60 -28.23 1.92
CA THR A 123 -7.93 -28.02 1.33
C THR A 123 -8.64 -29.36 1.39
N ALA A 124 -9.79 -29.38 2.04
CA ALA A 124 -10.66 -30.54 2.13
C ALA A 124 -11.92 -30.29 1.32
N THR A 125 -12.26 -31.26 0.50
CA THR A 125 -13.53 -31.31 -0.23
C THR A 125 -14.37 -32.40 0.41
N LEU A 126 -15.56 -32.05 0.88
CA LEU A 126 -16.44 -32.96 1.61
C LEU A 126 -17.73 -33.13 0.82
N ASP A 127 -18.13 -34.37 0.60
CA ASP A 127 -19.46 -34.69 0.09
C ASP A 127 -20.46 -34.70 1.25
N VAL A 128 -21.44 -33.80 1.18
CA VAL A 128 -22.55 -33.74 2.11
C VAL A 128 -23.83 -34.04 1.33
N ARG A 129 -24.23 -35.31 1.29
CA ARG A 129 -25.45 -35.81 0.62
C ARG A 129 -25.51 -35.47 -0.88
N GLY A 130 -24.40 -35.61 -1.59
CA GLY A 130 -24.26 -35.31 -3.02
C GLY A 130 -23.87 -33.86 -3.33
N TYR A 131 -23.70 -33.01 -2.32
CA TYR A 131 -23.28 -31.62 -2.47
C TYR A 131 -21.85 -31.43 -1.99
N GLU A 132 -21.03 -30.80 -2.82
CA GLU A 132 -19.64 -30.51 -2.51
C GLU A 132 -19.50 -29.30 -1.59
N PHE A 133 -18.85 -29.50 -0.44
CA PHE A 133 -18.44 -28.43 0.46
C PHE A 133 -16.91 -28.34 0.50
N ARG A 134 -16.39 -27.12 0.59
CA ARG A 134 -14.94 -26.87 0.66
C ARG A 134 -14.56 -26.24 1.99
N ALA A 135 -13.53 -26.78 2.61
CA ALA A 135 -12.83 -26.15 3.73
C ALA A 135 -11.35 -25.97 3.36
N ALA A 136 -10.76 -24.85 3.76
CA ALA A 136 -9.33 -24.61 3.61
C ALA A 136 -8.74 -24.14 4.93
N GLY A 137 -7.46 -24.43 5.18
CA GLY A 137 -6.75 -23.90 6.34
C GLY A 137 -5.25 -23.86 6.13
N ARG A 138 -4.60 -22.86 6.74
CA ARG A 138 -3.15 -22.63 6.66
C ARG A 138 -2.51 -22.75 8.02
N GLN A 139 -1.54 -23.63 8.12
CA GLN A 139 -0.69 -23.78 9.28
C GLN A 139 0.70 -23.19 9.00
N PRO A 140 1.12 -22.12 9.71
CA PRO A 140 2.51 -21.66 9.67
C PRO A 140 3.49 -22.77 10.03
N ILE A 141 4.53 -22.96 9.22
CA ILE A 141 5.62 -23.93 9.46
C ILE A 141 6.90 -23.17 9.83
N GLU A 142 7.28 -22.19 9.01
CA GLU A 142 8.43 -21.31 9.26
C GLU A 142 8.02 -19.86 8.97
N LEU A 143 8.28 -18.95 9.91
CA LEU A 143 7.86 -17.55 9.77
C LEU A 143 8.60 -16.82 8.63
N GLY A 144 9.84 -17.20 8.33
CA GLY A 144 10.66 -16.51 7.33
C GLY A 144 10.69 -15.00 7.59
N TRP A 145 10.53 -14.21 6.52
CA TRP A 145 10.47 -12.75 6.57
C TRP A 145 9.40 -12.19 7.54
N ARG A 146 8.33 -12.94 7.85
CA ARG A 146 7.32 -12.48 8.82
C ARG A 146 7.89 -12.27 10.22
N ALA A 147 8.99 -12.95 10.58
CA ALA A 147 9.64 -12.76 11.87
C ALA A 147 10.26 -11.35 12.05
N ALA A 148 10.38 -10.54 10.98
CA ALA A 148 10.73 -9.13 11.09
C ALA A 148 9.60 -8.26 11.67
N PHE A 149 8.36 -8.77 11.70
CA PHE A 149 7.15 -8.06 12.12
C PHE A 149 6.49 -8.79 13.30
N PRO A 150 6.95 -8.54 14.55
CA PRO A 150 6.54 -9.32 15.72
C PRO A 150 5.08 -9.13 16.14
N GLU A 151 4.42 -8.07 15.64
CA GLU A 151 2.99 -7.84 15.89
C GLU A 151 2.10 -8.76 15.06
N TRP A 152 2.62 -9.38 13.99
CA TRP A 152 1.83 -10.27 13.15
C TRP A 152 1.48 -11.57 13.89
N GLN A 153 0.19 -11.88 13.96
CA GLN A 153 -0.30 -13.17 14.45
C GLN A 153 -1.06 -13.93 13.35
N PRO A 154 -0.91 -15.27 13.26
CA PRO A 154 -1.66 -16.06 12.28
C PRO A 154 -3.19 -15.86 12.37
N ALA A 155 -3.70 -15.65 13.59
CA ALA A 155 -5.12 -15.43 13.86
C ALA A 155 -5.66 -14.07 13.35
N GLU A 156 -4.78 -13.14 12.94
CA GLU A 156 -5.16 -11.85 12.38
C GLU A 156 -5.38 -11.90 10.86
N GLU A 157 -4.98 -13.00 10.20
CA GLU A 157 -5.32 -13.21 8.80
C GLU A 157 -6.83 -13.40 8.65
N LYS A 158 -7.42 -12.74 7.64
CA LYS A 158 -8.85 -12.81 7.33
C LYS A 158 -9.08 -13.74 6.15
N GLY A 159 -10.20 -14.45 6.18
CA GLY A 159 -10.64 -15.34 5.11
C GLY A 159 -10.62 -16.81 5.51
N ASP A 160 -11.25 -17.63 4.69
CA ASP A 160 -11.51 -19.04 5.00
C ASP A 160 -10.23 -19.85 5.18
N GLU A 161 -9.11 -19.42 4.59
CA GLU A 161 -7.81 -20.07 4.69
C GLU A 161 -7.07 -19.79 6.02
N ALA A 162 -7.52 -18.81 6.81
CA ALA A 162 -6.84 -18.41 8.05
C ALA A 162 -7.09 -19.38 9.23
N GLN A 163 -8.02 -20.32 9.08
CA GLN A 163 -8.30 -21.33 10.10
C GLN A 163 -7.25 -22.45 10.10
N LEU A 164 -7.11 -23.11 11.24
CA LEU A 164 -6.39 -24.39 11.33
C LEU A 164 -7.39 -25.52 11.15
N LEU A 165 -7.13 -26.36 10.16
CA LEU A 165 -7.87 -27.61 10.01
C LEU A 165 -7.22 -28.70 10.86
N PRO A 166 -8.00 -29.63 11.43
CA PRO A 166 -7.44 -30.82 12.05
C PRO A 166 -6.70 -31.68 11.01
N PRO A 167 -5.84 -32.61 11.43
CA PRO A 167 -5.35 -33.66 10.54
C PRO A 167 -6.54 -34.43 9.95
N LEU A 168 -6.58 -34.55 8.62
CA LEU A 168 -7.62 -35.26 7.86
C LEU A 168 -6.96 -36.32 7.00
N ARG A 169 -7.65 -37.43 6.77
CA ARG A 169 -7.26 -38.46 5.79
C ARG A 169 -8.27 -38.53 4.65
N ASP A 170 -7.78 -38.81 3.45
CA ASP A 170 -8.68 -39.07 2.33
C ASP A 170 -9.52 -40.34 2.58
N GLY A 171 -10.80 -40.28 2.21
CA GLY A 171 -11.79 -41.31 2.53
C GLY A 171 -12.24 -41.37 3.99
N GLU A 172 -11.75 -40.48 4.87
CA GLU A 172 -12.20 -40.41 6.26
C GLU A 172 -13.67 -39.95 6.33
N THR A 173 -14.48 -40.66 7.12
CA THR A 173 -15.88 -40.29 7.31
C THR A 173 -15.99 -39.20 8.38
N ALA A 174 -16.60 -38.06 8.02
CA ALA A 174 -16.91 -36.98 8.95
C ALA A 174 -18.40 -36.95 9.29
N LYS A 175 -18.74 -36.52 10.51
CA LYS A 175 -20.14 -36.29 10.92
C LYS A 175 -20.43 -34.79 10.89
N LEU A 176 -21.39 -34.38 10.06
CA LEU A 176 -21.91 -33.02 10.06
C LEU A 176 -22.59 -32.74 11.41
N GLN A 177 -22.20 -31.65 12.06
CA GLN A 177 -22.81 -31.16 13.30
C GLN A 177 -23.14 -29.68 13.14
N ASP A 178 -24.26 -29.24 13.74
CA ASP A 178 -24.67 -27.83 13.81
C ASP A 178 -24.65 -27.08 12.45
N PRO A 179 -25.31 -27.61 11.39
CA PRO A 179 -25.37 -26.90 10.11
C PRO A 179 -26.11 -25.57 10.27
N LYS A 180 -25.51 -24.50 9.78
CA LYS A 180 -26.06 -23.14 9.85
C LYS A 180 -26.29 -22.57 8.46
N ILE A 181 -27.38 -21.86 8.32
CA ILE A 181 -27.60 -20.95 7.20
C ILE A 181 -27.02 -19.61 7.60
N GLU A 182 -25.99 -19.16 6.89
CA GLU A 182 -25.40 -17.84 7.11
C GLU A 182 -26.07 -16.80 6.23
N ASP A 183 -26.86 -15.93 6.83
CA ASP A 183 -27.38 -14.75 6.14
C ASP A 183 -26.25 -13.75 5.91
N LYS A 184 -25.95 -13.47 4.64
CA LYS A 184 -24.92 -12.51 4.23
C LYS A 184 -25.54 -11.37 3.44
N GLU A 185 -25.04 -10.16 3.71
CA GLU A 185 -25.42 -8.96 2.97
C GLU A 185 -24.23 -8.43 2.16
N THR A 186 -24.53 -7.95 0.95
CA THR A 186 -23.55 -7.21 0.15
C THR A 186 -23.15 -5.94 0.89
N ARG A 187 -21.85 -5.65 0.92
CA ARG A 187 -21.33 -4.43 1.55
C ARG A 187 -21.04 -3.39 0.47
N PRO A 188 -21.34 -2.09 0.72
CA PRO A 188 -20.90 -1.04 -0.18
C PRO A 188 -19.36 -0.99 -0.24
N PRO A 189 -18.78 -0.43 -1.32
CA PRO A 189 -17.35 -0.23 -1.42
C PRO A 189 -16.82 0.55 -0.20
N PRO A 190 -15.63 0.18 0.33
CA PRO A 190 -15.03 0.91 1.43
C PRO A 190 -14.72 2.35 1.01
N ARG A 191 -14.93 3.30 1.92
CA ARG A 191 -14.49 4.68 1.71
C ARG A 191 -12.96 4.73 1.66
N TYR A 192 -12.43 5.70 0.91
CA TYR A 192 -11.01 5.95 0.91
C TYR A 192 -10.53 6.47 2.28
N ASN A 193 -9.35 6.05 2.70
CA ASN A 193 -8.43 6.79 3.55
C ASN A 193 -7.32 7.43 2.67
N GLU A 194 -6.41 8.20 3.27
CA GLU A 194 -5.34 8.87 2.50
C GLU A 194 -4.48 7.89 1.69
N GLY A 195 -4.08 6.76 2.28
CA GLY A 195 -3.27 5.75 1.60
C GLY A 195 -4.00 5.13 0.41
N THR A 196 -5.25 4.69 0.61
CA THR A 196 -6.06 4.10 -0.46
C THR A 196 -6.45 5.13 -1.53
N LEU A 197 -6.53 6.43 -1.20
CA LEU A 197 -6.75 7.48 -2.20
C LEU A 197 -5.49 7.69 -3.05
N ILE A 198 -4.31 7.69 -2.44
CA ILE A 198 -3.04 7.73 -3.19
C ILE A 198 -2.91 6.50 -4.11
N GLU A 199 -3.29 5.32 -3.62
CA GLU A 199 -3.33 4.10 -4.43
C GLU A 199 -4.34 4.22 -5.58
N ALA A 200 -5.52 4.80 -5.34
CA ALA A 200 -6.50 5.07 -6.39
C ALA A 200 -5.97 6.07 -7.42
N MET A 201 -5.22 7.10 -7.01
CA MET A 201 -4.55 8.05 -7.92
C MET A 201 -3.49 7.34 -8.78
N GLN A 202 -2.68 6.46 -8.19
CA GLN A 202 -1.70 5.64 -8.94
C GLN A 202 -2.37 4.70 -9.95
N ASN A 203 -3.54 4.19 -9.59
CA ASN A 203 -4.31 3.25 -10.39
C ASN A 203 -5.49 3.91 -11.10
N ALA A 204 -5.41 5.22 -11.36
CA ALA A 204 -6.51 5.98 -11.95
C ALA A 204 -6.96 5.44 -13.32
N TRP A 205 -6.04 4.76 -14.03
CA TRP A 205 -6.33 4.01 -15.26
C TRP A 205 -7.47 3.00 -15.11
N ARG A 206 -7.71 2.44 -13.91
CA ARG A 206 -8.84 1.52 -13.67
C ARG A 206 -10.22 2.17 -13.84
N PHE A 207 -10.27 3.50 -13.81
CA PHE A 207 -11.50 4.27 -13.98
C PHE A 207 -11.64 4.86 -15.39
N VAL A 208 -10.73 4.53 -16.31
CA VAL A 208 -10.78 4.95 -17.71
C VAL A 208 -11.36 3.83 -18.56
N GLU A 209 -12.45 4.13 -19.27
CA GLU A 209 -13.14 3.16 -20.14
C GLU A 209 -12.42 2.95 -21.46
N ASP A 210 -11.87 4.02 -22.06
CA ASP A 210 -11.13 3.93 -23.31
C ASP A 210 -9.82 3.14 -23.13
N GLY A 211 -9.66 2.09 -23.95
CA GLY A 211 -8.54 1.16 -23.82
C GLY A 211 -7.17 1.80 -24.06
N ALA A 212 -7.06 2.73 -25.03
CA ALA A 212 -5.79 3.37 -25.36
C ALA A 212 -5.39 4.37 -24.27
N LEU A 213 -6.32 5.21 -23.82
CA LEU A 213 -6.07 6.15 -22.72
C LEU A 213 -5.78 5.43 -21.41
N ARG A 214 -6.46 4.30 -21.15
CA ARG A 214 -6.18 3.46 -19.99
C ARG A 214 -4.74 2.96 -19.97
N GLU A 215 -4.26 2.38 -21.07
CA GLU A 215 -2.87 1.88 -21.12
C GLU A 215 -1.87 3.03 -21.00
N ARG A 216 -2.11 4.19 -21.63
CA ARG A 216 -1.21 5.34 -21.48
C ARG A 216 -1.15 5.85 -20.04
N LEU A 217 -2.30 5.95 -19.38
CA LEU A 217 -2.36 6.40 -17.99
C LEU A 217 -1.71 5.39 -17.03
N LYS A 218 -1.78 4.11 -17.35
CA LYS A 218 -1.08 3.05 -16.62
C LYS A 218 0.44 3.17 -16.77
N GLU A 219 0.93 3.48 -17.97
CA GLU A 219 2.35 3.79 -18.22
C GLU A 219 2.79 5.08 -17.50
N ALA A 220 1.92 6.09 -17.46
CA ALA A 220 2.11 7.34 -16.69
C ALA A 220 2.09 7.13 -15.16
N LYS A 221 1.75 5.92 -14.70
CA LYS A 221 1.56 5.57 -13.29
C LYS A 221 0.42 6.33 -12.62
N GLY A 222 -0.66 6.61 -13.36
CA GLY A 222 -1.88 7.24 -12.87
C GLY A 222 -1.87 8.77 -12.92
N ILE A 223 -2.61 9.41 -12.03
CA ILE A 223 -2.68 10.88 -11.93
C ILE A 223 -1.68 11.42 -10.91
N GLY A 224 -0.96 12.47 -11.30
CA GLY A 224 0.11 13.08 -10.52
C GLY A 224 1.31 12.14 -10.32
N THR A 225 2.39 12.66 -9.74
CA THR A 225 3.60 11.91 -9.45
C THR A 225 3.66 11.55 -7.95
N PRO A 226 4.50 10.59 -7.53
CA PRO A 226 4.70 10.29 -6.11
C PRO A 226 5.06 11.52 -5.26
N ALA A 227 5.69 12.53 -5.87
CA ALA A 227 6.04 13.77 -5.21
C ALA A 227 4.84 14.70 -4.95
N THR A 228 3.78 14.67 -5.77
CA THR A 228 2.70 15.68 -5.74
C THR A 228 1.39 15.16 -5.16
N ARG A 229 1.13 13.85 -5.15
CA ARG A 229 -0.18 13.30 -4.73
C ARG A 229 -0.56 13.68 -3.29
N ALA A 230 0.36 13.53 -2.35
CA ALA A 230 0.10 13.89 -0.95
C ALA A 230 -0.15 15.39 -0.77
N GLU A 231 0.57 16.22 -1.54
CA GLU A 231 0.38 17.67 -1.55
C GLU A 231 -0.99 18.06 -2.12
N ILE A 232 -1.41 17.46 -3.23
CA ILE A 232 -2.73 17.69 -3.84
C ILE A 232 -3.85 17.35 -2.85
N ILE A 233 -3.78 16.17 -2.20
CA ILE A 233 -4.75 15.79 -1.16
C ILE A 233 -4.71 16.78 0.01
N GLY A 234 -3.52 17.24 0.40
CA GLY A 234 -3.33 18.29 1.39
C GLY A 234 -3.99 19.61 0.99
N GLY A 235 -3.86 20.04 -0.26
CA GLY A 235 -4.48 21.23 -0.82
C GLY A 235 -6.01 21.16 -0.81
N LEU A 236 -6.58 20.05 -1.26
CA LEU A 236 -8.03 19.83 -1.23
C LEU A 236 -8.61 19.86 0.19
N LYS A 237 -7.85 19.39 1.20
CA LYS A 237 -8.22 19.52 2.61
C LYS A 237 -8.11 20.97 3.10
N LYS A 238 -7.03 21.69 2.75
CA LYS A 238 -6.84 23.10 3.12
C LYS A 238 -7.94 24.00 2.56
N GLN A 239 -8.41 23.69 1.36
CA GLN A 239 -9.53 24.36 0.70
C GLN A 239 -10.91 23.89 1.19
N ALA A 240 -10.96 23.01 2.20
CA ALA A 240 -12.19 22.45 2.77
C ALA A 240 -13.08 21.69 1.76
N PHE A 241 -12.50 21.14 0.68
CA PHE A 241 -13.22 20.24 -0.24
C PHE A 241 -13.23 18.79 0.25
N LEU A 242 -12.22 18.40 1.02
CA LEU A 242 -12.11 17.10 1.67
C LEU A 242 -11.93 17.26 3.18
N VAL A 243 -12.48 16.34 3.96
CA VAL A 243 -12.31 16.29 5.41
C VAL A 243 -12.01 14.87 5.88
N ILE A 244 -11.31 14.74 7.00
CA ILE A 244 -11.03 13.46 7.65
C ILE A 244 -12.18 13.13 8.62
N GLN A 245 -12.81 11.98 8.44
CA GLN A 245 -13.81 11.43 9.36
C GLN A 245 -13.33 10.06 9.88
N GLY A 246 -12.85 10.05 11.12
CA GLY A 246 -12.14 8.90 11.69
C GLY A 246 -10.90 8.60 10.86
N LYS A 247 -10.85 7.41 10.26
CA LYS A 247 -9.76 7.00 9.34
C LYS A 247 -10.02 7.31 7.87
N HIS A 248 -11.21 7.79 7.50
CA HIS A 248 -11.60 7.99 6.10
C HIS A 248 -11.44 9.44 5.67
N ILE A 249 -11.20 9.65 4.39
CA ILE A 249 -11.30 10.94 3.72
C ILE A 249 -12.62 11.01 2.97
N VAL A 250 -13.38 12.08 3.17
CA VAL A 250 -14.71 12.26 2.57
C VAL A 250 -14.86 13.66 1.98
N PRO A 251 -15.64 13.83 0.90
CA PRO A 251 -15.91 15.14 0.36
C PRO A 251 -16.86 15.92 1.26
N THR A 252 -16.66 17.23 1.33
CA THR A 252 -17.60 18.17 1.95
C THR A 252 -18.71 18.54 0.98
N GLU A 253 -19.75 19.24 1.44
CA GLU A 253 -20.77 19.78 0.53
C GLU A 253 -20.17 20.75 -0.49
N ALA A 254 -19.22 21.59 -0.08
CA ALA A 254 -18.48 22.47 -0.98
C ALA A 254 -17.72 21.68 -2.04
N GLY A 255 -17.04 20.59 -1.65
CA GLY A 255 -16.33 19.72 -2.60
C GLY A 255 -17.26 19.02 -3.60
N LEU A 256 -18.40 18.52 -3.15
CA LEU A 256 -19.41 17.92 -4.03
C LEU A 256 -20.06 18.94 -4.97
N SER A 257 -20.34 20.15 -4.45
CA SER A 257 -20.88 21.25 -5.26
C SER A 257 -19.91 21.65 -6.37
N LEU A 258 -18.63 21.85 -6.02
CA LEU A 258 -17.57 22.15 -6.99
C LEU A 258 -17.48 21.05 -8.05
N PHE A 259 -17.42 19.77 -7.64
CA PHE A 259 -17.40 18.65 -8.58
C PHE A 259 -18.60 18.69 -9.55
N GLY A 260 -19.80 18.93 -9.04
CA GLY A 260 -21.01 19.03 -9.87
C GLY A 260 -20.96 20.20 -10.86
N ILE A 261 -20.40 21.35 -10.45
CA ILE A 261 -20.23 22.51 -11.33
C ILE A 261 -19.22 22.20 -12.44
N LEU A 262 -18.06 21.63 -12.09
CA LEU A 262 -17.02 21.26 -13.05
C LEU A 262 -17.55 20.22 -14.04
N GLN A 263 -18.22 19.17 -13.56
CA GLN A 263 -18.78 18.12 -14.41
C GLN A 263 -19.84 18.65 -15.37
N GLN A 264 -20.65 19.64 -14.97
CA GLN A 264 -21.65 20.27 -15.84
C GLN A 264 -21.02 21.22 -16.86
N ALA A 265 -19.96 21.95 -16.48
CA ALA A 265 -19.26 22.84 -17.40
C ALA A 265 -18.52 22.04 -18.47
N ASP A 266 -17.80 21.01 -18.04
CA ASP A 266 -17.14 20.05 -18.92
C ASP A 266 -16.86 18.72 -18.19
N PRO A 267 -17.50 17.60 -18.59
CA PRO A 267 -17.23 16.28 -18.02
C PRO A 267 -15.75 15.88 -18.09
N ALA A 268 -15.01 16.40 -19.08
CA ALA A 268 -13.59 16.14 -19.26
C ALA A 268 -12.75 16.59 -18.05
N LEU A 269 -13.17 17.64 -17.32
CA LEU A 269 -12.43 18.14 -16.15
C LEU A 269 -12.39 17.19 -14.96
N VAL A 270 -13.32 16.23 -14.91
CA VAL A 270 -13.45 15.27 -13.81
C VAL A 270 -13.19 13.83 -14.26
N ASP A 271 -12.73 13.65 -15.50
CA ASP A 271 -12.37 12.36 -16.07
C ASP A 271 -10.83 12.16 -16.01
N PRO A 272 -10.33 11.12 -15.31
CA PRO A 272 -8.90 10.81 -15.30
C PRO A 272 -8.33 10.52 -16.70
N GLY A 273 -9.16 10.12 -17.67
CA GLY A 273 -8.75 9.89 -19.07
C GLY A 273 -8.14 11.12 -19.73
N VAL A 274 -8.54 12.34 -19.33
CA VAL A 274 -7.96 13.58 -19.86
C VAL A 274 -6.51 13.77 -19.45
N THR A 275 -6.12 13.28 -18.27
CA THR A 275 -4.69 13.27 -17.90
C THR A 275 -3.89 12.42 -18.89
N ALA A 276 -4.43 11.28 -19.34
CA ALA A 276 -3.79 10.45 -20.34
C ALA A 276 -3.65 11.17 -21.70
N GLN A 277 -4.64 11.99 -22.07
CA GLN A 277 -4.59 12.78 -23.31
C GLN A 277 -3.50 13.86 -23.25
N LEU A 278 -3.36 14.54 -22.10
CA LEU A 278 -2.29 15.54 -21.89
C LEU A 278 -0.91 14.88 -21.94
N GLU A 279 -0.79 13.70 -21.32
CA GLU A 279 0.42 12.88 -21.37
C GLU A 279 0.78 12.46 -22.81
N CYS A 280 -0.20 12.03 -23.63
CA CYS A 280 0.02 11.78 -25.06
C CYS A 280 0.46 13.04 -25.82
N LEU A 281 -0.13 14.19 -25.51
CA LEU A 281 0.21 15.46 -26.16
C LEU A 281 1.67 15.85 -25.86
N LEU A 282 2.12 15.64 -24.62
CA LEU A 282 3.52 15.86 -24.24
C LEU A 282 4.46 14.88 -24.96
N ASP A 283 4.08 13.61 -25.11
CA ASP A 283 4.87 12.64 -25.87
C ASP A 283 5.00 13.04 -27.35
N ASP A 284 3.91 13.49 -27.97
CA ASP A 284 3.90 13.98 -29.36
C ASP A 284 4.85 15.18 -29.54
N VAL A 285 4.96 16.05 -28.53
CA VAL A 285 5.95 17.13 -28.51
C VAL A 285 7.38 16.58 -28.42
N VAL A 286 7.64 15.61 -27.54
CA VAL A 286 8.97 15.01 -27.36
C VAL A 286 9.48 14.36 -28.66
N ILE A 287 8.62 13.70 -29.42
CA ILE A 287 9.01 13.04 -30.69
C ILE A 287 9.00 13.99 -31.90
N GLY A 288 8.55 15.23 -31.73
CA GLY A 288 8.46 16.25 -32.78
C GLY A 288 7.24 16.09 -33.70
N LYS A 289 6.23 15.32 -33.30
CA LYS A 289 4.96 15.17 -34.03
C LYS A 289 4.02 16.35 -33.81
N GLN A 290 4.14 17.02 -32.66
CA GLN A 290 3.40 18.23 -32.32
C GLN A 290 4.36 19.35 -31.94
N GLU A 291 4.11 20.56 -32.39
CA GLU A 291 4.87 21.73 -31.94
C GLU A 291 4.44 22.13 -30.52
N MET A 292 5.40 22.48 -29.67
CA MET A 292 5.16 22.89 -28.28
C MET A 292 4.16 24.06 -28.19
N LEU A 293 4.31 25.08 -29.03
CA LEU A 293 3.41 26.25 -29.02
C LEU A 293 1.99 25.85 -29.41
N SER A 294 1.82 25.05 -30.48
CA SER A 294 0.51 24.55 -30.88
C SER A 294 -0.14 23.65 -29.82
N ALA A 295 0.64 22.85 -29.08
CA ALA A 295 0.12 22.08 -27.95
C ALA A 295 -0.40 22.98 -26.82
N ILE A 296 0.32 24.05 -26.50
CA ILE A 296 -0.10 25.05 -25.51
C ILE A 296 -1.38 25.75 -25.98
N ASP A 297 -1.43 26.16 -27.24
CA ASP A 297 -2.61 26.84 -27.82
C ASP A 297 -3.85 25.95 -27.76
N ALA A 298 -3.72 24.66 -28.05
CA ALA A 298 -4.82 23.70 -27.93
C ALA A 298 -5.37 23.62 -26.49
N VAL A 299 -4.49 23.58 -25.48
CA VAL A 299 -4.89 23.59 -24.07
C VAL A 299 -5.54 24.92 -23.68
N CYS A 300 -4.99 26.04 -24.14
CA CYS A 300 -5.54 27.38 -23.92
C CYS A 300 -6.94 27.52 -24.53
N HIS A 301 -7.18 27.00 -25.73
CA HIS A 301 -8.51 27.01 -26.37
C HIS A 301 -9.53 26.20 -25.57
N VAL A 302 -9.14 25.02 -25.05
CA VAL A 302 -10.00 24.24 -24.16
C VAL A 302 -10.32 25.03 -22.89
N ALA A 303 -9.33 25.67 -22.28
CA ALA A 303 -9.52 26.49 -21.09
C ALA A 303 -10.46 27.68 -21.36
N GLN A 304 -10.26 28.42 -22.47
CA GLN A 304 -11.14 29.53 -22.87
C GLN A 304 -12.58 29.09 -23.07
N ARG A 305 -12.80 27.95 -23.75
CA ARG A 305 -14.14 27.36 -23.93
C ARG A 305 -14.80 27.04 -22.59
N ILE A 306 -14.07 26.47 -21.65
CA ILE A 306 -14.56 26.13 -20.31
C ILE A 306 -14.88 27.40 -19.52
N ILE A 307 -13.99 28.40 -19.56
CA ILE A 307 -14.19 29.70 -18.91
C ILE A 307 -15.47 30.36 -19.44
N GLY A 308 -15.67 30.39 -20.77
CA GLY A 308 -16.87 30.94 -21.39
C GLY A 308 -18.16 30.29 -20.87
N LYS A 309 -18.20 28.95 -20.82
CA LYS A 309 -19.35 28.22 -20.26
C LYS A 309 -19.62 28.56 -18.79
N LEU A 310 -18.56 28.75 -18.00
CA LEU A 310 -18.68 29.09 -16.58
C LEU A 310 -19.14 30.54 -16.38
N THR A 311 -18.67 31.49 -17.18
CA THR A 311 -19.05 32.91 -17.09
C THR A 311 -20.45 33.16 -17.62
N GLU A 312 -20.87 32.53 -18.72
CA GLU A 312 -22.24 32.60 -19.22
C GLU A 312 -23.24 32.10 -18.17
N ARG A 313 -22.89 31.03 -17.46
CA ARG A 313 -23.71 30.50 -16.36
C ARG A 313 -23.78 31.43 -15.16
N ALA A 314 -22.67 32.11 -14.83
CA ALA A 314 -22.64 33.12 -13.78
C ALA A 314 -23.53 34.32 -14.16
N ALA A 315 -23.52 34.73 -15.44
CA ALA A 315 -24.36 35.79 -15.97
C ALA A 315 -25.86 35.39 -16.02
N ALA A 316 -26.17 34.11 -16.23
CA ALA A 316 -27.54 33.57 -16.26
C ALA A 316 -28.22 33.42 -14.88
N GLY A 317 -27.66 33.99 -13.80
CA GLY A 317 -28.36 34.11 -12.51
C GLY A 317 -28.44 32.84 -11.66
N SER A 318 -27.43 31.95 -11.72
CA SER A 318 -27.26 30.92 -10.67
C SER A 318 -26.73 31.57 -9.38
N PRO A 319 -27.21 31.15 -8.18
CA PRO A 319 -26.81 31.76 -6.92
C PRO A 319 -25.31 31.57 -6.69
N ALA A 320 -24.73 32.50 -5.94
CA ALA A 320 -23.31 32.66 -5.70
C ALA A 320 -22.57 31.33 -5.47
N LEU A 321 -21.40 31.21 -6.12
CA LEU A 321 -20.49 30.07 -6.10
C LEU A 321 -19.96 29.71 -4.69
N LEU A 322 -20.06 30.63 -3.74
CA LEU A 322 -19.79 30.45 -2.32
C LEU A 322 -20.85 31.25 -1.57
N GLY A 323 -21.92 30.58 -1.14
CA GLY A 323 -22.89 31.21 -0.24
C GLY A 323 -22.23 31.50 1.10
N ASP A 324 -22.36 32.73 1.57
CA ASP A 324 -22.12 33.08 2.96
C ASP A 324 -22.75 32.04 3.88
N ALA A 325 -22.00 31.66 4.91
CA ALA A 325 -22.44 30.77 5.96
C ALA A 325 -23.55 31.44 6.80
N ALA A 326 -24.75 31.60 6.24
CA ALA A 326 -25.99 31.95 6.93
C ALA A 326 -27.17 31.88 5.95
N GLY A 327 -27.86 30.73 5.88
CA GLY A 327 -29.14 30.65 5.16
C GLY A 327 -29.42 29.30 4.51
N SER A 328 -29.97 28.37 5.28
CA SER A 328 -30.53 27.10 4.80
C SER A 328 -31.61 27.33 3.72
N SER A 329 -31.29 27.06 2.46
CA SER A 329 -32.27 26.50 1.51
C SER A 329 -31.60 25.43 0.64
N ALA A 330 -31.90 24.17 0.96
CA ALA A 330 -31.27 23.01 0.35
C ALA A 330 -31.69 22.86 -1.12
N ARG A 331 -30.78 23.16 -2.05
CA ARG A 331 -30.92 22.67 -3.44
C ARG A 331 -30.68 21.17 -3.45
N SER A 332 -31.75 20.40 -3.68
CA SER A 332 -31.71 18.94 -3.65
C SER A 332 -31.17 18.36 -4.95
N PHE A 333 -29.99 17.74 -4.89
CA PHE A 333 -29.50 16.88 -5.97
C PHE A 333 -30.31 15.58 -6.05
N PRO A 334 -30.45 14.94 -7.22
CA PRO A 334 -31.07 13.62 -7.30
C PRO A 334 -30.21 12.55 -6.59
N PRO A 335 -30.82 11.58 -5.88
CA PRO A 335 -30.07 10.48 -5.27
C PRO A 335 -29.40 9.61 -6.35
N THR A 336 -28.26 8.98 -6.01
CA THR A 336 -27.56 8.08 -6.92
C THR A 336 -28.43 6.86 -7.30
N PRO A 337 -28.22 6.23 -8.47
CA PRO A 337 -28.96 5.02 -8.85
C PRO A 337 -28.92 3.92 -7.80
N ALA A 338 -27.79 3.77 -7.10
CA ALA A 338 -27.63 2.81 -6.01
C ALA A 338 -28.49 3.18 -4.78
N MET A 339 -28.53 4.45 -4.38
CA MET A 339 -29.39 4.91 -3.27
C MET A 339 -30.87 4.68 -3.57
N LYS A 340 -31.32 4.93 -4.81
CA LYS A 340 -32.72 4.69 -5.20
C LYS A 340 -33.08 3.21 -5.11
N ARG A 341 -32.22 2.33 -5.65
CA ARG A 341 -32.41 0.86 -5.57
C ARG A 341 -32.46 0.37 -4.13
N TYR A 342 -31.61 0.90 -3.25
CA TYR A 342 -31.59 0.53 -1.84
C TYR A 342 -32.83 1.02 -1.10
N ALA A 343 -33.25 2.27 -1.32
CA ALA A 343 -34.50 2.81 -0.76
C ALA A 343 -35.73 2.02 -1.25
N ASP A 344 -35.78 1.66 -2.54
CA ASP A 344 -36.85 0.84 -3.11
C ASP A 344 -36.88 -0.57 -2.50
N SER A 345 -35.72 -1.18 -2.29
CA SER A 345 -35.60 -2.49 -1.65
C SER A 345 -36.06 -2.45 -0.20
N LEU A 346 -35.63 -1.44 0.55
CA LEU A 346 -35.97 -1.26 1.96
C LEU A 346 -37.46 -0.95 2.16
N ALA A 347 -38.03 -0.12 1.28
CA ALA A 347 -39.46 0.15 1.25
C ALA A 347 -40.30 -1.13 1.01
N ARG A 348 -39.86 -1.99 0.08
CA ARG A 348 -40.50 -3.29 -0.17
C ARG A 348 -40.36 -4.24 1.02
N GLN A 349 -39.18 -4.34 1.61
CA GLN A 349 -38.89 -5.24 2.72
C GLN A 349 -39.69 -4.87 3.99
N LEU A 350 -39.86 -3.58 4.26
CA LEU A 350 -40.58 -3.09 5.43
C LEU A 350 -42.08 -2.83 5.16
N GLY A 351 -42.56 -3.00 3.93
CA GLY A 351 -43.94 -2.73 3.56
C GLY A 351 -44.36 -1.26 3.68
N ILE A 352 -43.40 -0.33 3.65
CA ILE A 352 -43.64 1.12 3.84
C ILE A 352 -43.59 1.87 2.50
N LYS A 353 -44.47 2.86 2.32
CA LYS A 353 -44.40 3.75 1.16
C LYS A 353 -43.32 4.82 1.37
N PRO A 354 -42.33 4.96 0.46
CA PRO A 354 -41.30 5.97 0.61
C PRO A 354 -41.87 7.39 0.41
N PRO A 355 -41.30 8.41 1.07
CA PRO A 355 -41.80 9.78 1.03
C PRO A 355 -41.76 10.40 -0.38
N SER A 356 -42.72 11.27 -0.69
CA SER A 356 -42.79 11.96 -1.99
C SER A 356 -41.50 12.74 -2.27
N GLY A 357 -40.93 12.55 -3.47
CA GLY A 357 -39.67 13.20 -3.85
C GLY A 357 -38.39 12.44 -3.48
N TYR A 358 -38.47 11.26 -2.84
CA TYR A 358 -37.25 10.46 -2.55
C TYR A 358 -36.47 10.03 -3.81
N LYS A 359 -37.11 9.97 -4.99
CA LYS A 359 -36.41 9.67 -6.25
C LYS A 359 -35.71 10.87 -6.87
N THR A 360 -36.04 12.08 -6.43
CA THR A 360 -35.58 13.35 -7.02
C THR A 360 -34.76 14.19 -6.06
N SER A 361 -34.81 13.90 -4.75
CA SER A 361 -34.06 14.60 -3.71
C SER A 361 -33.24 13.63 -2.85
N ILE A 362 -31.92 13.83 -2.85
CA ILE A 362 -30.96 13.07 -2.06
C ILE A 362 -31.17 13.25 -0.55
N SER A 363 -31.65 14.42 -0.11
CA SER A 363 -31.94 14.67 1.30
C SER A 363 -33.16 13.88 1.77
N ILE A 364 -34.22 13.82 0.96
CA ILE A 364 -35.42 13.03 1.23
C ILE A 364 -35.09 11.53 1.23
N CYS A 365 -34.34 11.06 0.22
CA CYS A 365 -33.89 9.67 0.16
C CYS A 365 -32.96 9.32 1.33
N GLY A 366 -32.04 10.23 1.68
CA GLY A 366 -31.10 10.05 2.78
C GLY A 366 -31.79 10.00 4.14
N ALA A 367 -32.79 10.84 4.38
CA ALA A 367 -33.59 10.83 5.60
C ALA A 367 -34.39 9.52 5.74
N PHE A 368 -35.03 9.06 4.66
CA PHE A 368 -35.73 7.78 4.62
C PHE A 368 -34.80 6.61 4.96
N LEU A 369 -33.62 6.57 4.33
CA LEU A 369 -32.63 5.54 4.62
C LEU A 369 -32.09 5.63 6.05
N LYS A 370 -31.85 6.83 6.59
CA LYS A 370 -31.36 7.00 7.97
C LYS A 370 -32.39 6.54 9.01
N GLN A 371 -33.67 6.71 8.72
CA GLN A 371 -34.76 6.30 9.62
C GLN A 371 -35.02 4.79 9.60
N HIS A 372 -34.89 4.16 8.43
CA HIS A 372 -35.35 2.79 8.23
C HIS A 372 -34.23 1.77 7.97
N ALA A 373 -33.01 2.21 7.66
CA ALA A 373 -31.89 1.29 7.49
C ALA A 373 -31.42 0.78 8.87
N PRO A 374 -31.00 -0.48 8.97
CA PRO A 374 -30.53 -1.07 10.23
C PRO A 374 -29.36 -0.24 10.78
N LYS A 375 -29.51 0.27 12.01
CA LYS A 375 -28.45 1.01 12.71
C LYS A 375 -27.26 0.06 12.96
N LYS A 376 -26.08 0.42 12.44
CA LYS A 376 -24.82 -0.16 12.92
C LYS A 376 -24.64 0.23 14.39
N ALA A 377 -24.38 -0.76 15.24
CA ALA A 377 -23.93 -0.54 16.59
C ALA A 377 -22.52 0.09 16.56
N ASP A 378 -22.46 1.42 16.59
CA ASP A 378 -21.32 2.15 17.12
C ASP A 378 -21.61 2.40 18.60
N GLY A 379 -20.67 1.99 19.45
CA GLY A 379 -20.80 2.04 20.89
C GLY A 379 -20.77 3.47 21.43
N ASP A 380 -21.62 3.73 22.42
CA ASP A 380 -21.40 4.80 23.39
C ASP A 380 -21.89 4.40 24.78
N LEU A 381 -21.22 4.96 25.78
CA LEU A 381 -21.13 4.52 27.17
C LEU A 381 -22.29 4.98 28.08
N ASN A 382 -22.45 4.22 29.17
CA ASN A 382 -23.17 4.46 30.43
C ASN A 382 -24.69 4.22 30.50
N ALA A 383 -25.04 3.01 30.94
CA ALA A 383 -26.18 2.75 31.82
C ALA A 383 -25.83 1.57 32.75
N THR A 384 -26.34 1.65 33.98
CA THR A 384 -26.09 0.80 35.16
C THR A 384 -26.16 -0.71 34.91
N ALA A 385 -25.31 -1.44 35.62
CA ALA A 385 -24.90 -2.82 35.38
C ALA A 385 -26.02 -3.87 35.61
N GLU A 386 -26.46 -4.47 34.51
CA GLU A 386 -26.88 -5.88 34.47
C GLU A 386 -25.69 -6.72 33.95
N PRO A 387 -25.46 -7.93 34.49
CA PRO A 387 -24.36 -8.79 34.05
C PRO A 387 -24.54 -9.11 32.57
N LYS A 388 -23.59 -8.65 31.75
CA LYS A 388 -23.61 -8.90 30.31
C LYS A 388 -23.39 -10.40 30.08
N PRO A 389 -24.21 -11.06 29.24
CA PRO A 389 -24.02 -12.46 28.92
C PRO A 389 -22.67 -12.66 28.22
N VAL A 390 -22.04 -13.80 28.49
CA VAL A 390 -20.71 -14.11 27.97
C VAL A 390 -20.75 -14.22 26.45
N SER A 391 -19.84 -13.50 25.79
CA SER A 391 -19.68 -13.57 24.33
C SER A 391 -19.21 -14.96 23.88
N SER A 392 -19.68 -15.42 22.72
CA SER A 392 -19.22 -16.66 22.08
C SER A 392 -17.69 -16.68 21.85
N ALA A 393 -17.08 -15.51 21.65
CA ALA A 393 -15.63 -15.37 21.55
C ALA A 393 -14.93 -15.58 22.91
N GLN A 394 -15.52 -15.11 24.01
CA GLN A 394 -14.98 -15.32 25.35
C GLN A 394 -15.10 -16.78 25.78
N LEU A 395 -16.23 -17.44 25.50
CA LEU A 395 -16.42 -18.87 25.73
C LEU A 395 -15.42 -19.71 24.95
N SER A 396 -15.33 -19.52 23.63
CA SER A 396 -14.39 -20.30 22.80
C SER A 396 -12.93 -20.10 23.21
N TYR A 397 -12.56 -18.91 23.68
CA TYR A 397 -11.22 -18.63 24.18
C TYR A 397 -10.98 -19.23 25.58
N ALA A 398 -11.95 -19.15 26.49
CA ALA A 398 -11.88 -19.77 27.81
C ALA A 398 -11.81 -21.29 27.72
N THR A 399 -12.61 -21.92 26.86
CA THR A 399 -12.56 -23.37 26.60
C THR A 399 -11.18 -23.81 26.08
N LYS A 400 -10.54 -23.02 25.21
CA LYS A 400 -9.16 -23.29 24.75
C LYS A 400 -8.16 -23.25 25.90
N ILE A 401 -8.26 -22.27 26.81
CA ILE A 401 -7.39 -22.19 27.99
C ILE A 401 -7.65 -23.35 28.96
N ALA A 402 -8.91 -23.68 29.21
CA ALA A 402 -9.35 -24.78 30.06
C ALA A 402 -8.78 -26.12 29.59
N ILE A 403 -8.91 -26.42 28.29
CA ILE A 403 -8.35 -27.63 27.66
C ILE A 403 -6.82 -27.63 27.73
N ALA A 404 -6.17 -26.52 27.39
CA ALA A 404 -4.70 -26.44 27.34
C ALA A 404 -4.04 -26.59 28.73
N LYS A 405 -4.75 -26.23 29.80
CA LYS A 405 -4.23 -26.27 31.19
C LYS A 405 -4.86 -27.35 32.07
N GLY A 406 -5.87 -28.07 31.57
CA GLY A 406 -6.60 -29.08 32.35
C GLY A 406 -7.37 -28.48 33.53
N ILE A 407 -7.87 -27.25 33.41
CA ILE A 407 -8.61 -26.52 34.46
C ILE A 407 -10.04 -26.25 34.00
N ALA A 408 -11.02 -26.37 34.91
CA ALA A 408 -12.42 -26.06 34.61
C ALA A 408 -12.69 -24.54 34.65
N VAL A 409 -13.63 -24.08 33.82
CA VAL A 409 -14.16 -22.71 33.89
C VAL A 409 -15.21 -22.68 35.01
N PRO A 410 -15.13 -21.76 35.99
CA PRO A 410 -16.12 -21.66 37.06
C PRO A 410 -17.50 -21.26 36.53
N ASP A 411 -18.58 -21.81 37.08
CA ASP A 411 -19.97 -21.54 36.67
C ASP A 411 -20.31 -20.04 36.66
N GLN A 412 -19.78 -19.26 37.61
CA GLN A 412 -19.96 -17.81 37.68
C GLN A 412 -19.36 -17.07 36.48
N ALA A 413 -18.29 -17.62 35.89
CA ALA A 413 -17.66 -17.08 34.69
C ALA A 413 -18.46 -17.41 33.43
N GLU A 414 -19.28 -18.46 33.40
CA GLU A 414 -20.10 -18.81 32.23
C GLU A 414 -21.33 -17.91 32.04
N ILE A 415 -21.76 -17.24 33.11
CA ILE A 415 -22.95 -16.37 33.12
C ILE A 415 -22.63 -14.88 33.11
N ASP A 416 -21.42 -14.47 33.50
CA ASP A 416 -21.00 -13.07 33.56
C ASP A 416 -19.73 -12.79 32.74
N ALA A 417 -19.85 -11.89 31.76
CA ALA A 417 -18.76 -11.56 30.85
C ALA A 417 -17.53 -10.94 31.54
N ALA A 418 -17.71 -10.25 32.68
CA ALA A 418 -16.59 -9.64 33.41
C ALA A 418 -15.84 -10.70 34.23
N ALA A 419 -16.55 -11.63 34.86
CA ALA A 419 -15.98 -12.81 35.52
C ALA A 419 -15.25 -13.71 34.52
N MET A 420 -15.79 -13.91 33.31
CA MET A 420 -15.11 -14.63 32.23
C MET A 420 -13.82 -13.94 31.81
N ALA A 421 -13.84 -12.62 31.61
CA ALA A 421 -12.65 -11.86 31.24
C ALA A 421 -11.55 -11.92 32.33
N ALA A 422 -11.93 -11.78 33.60
CA ALA A 422 -11.01 -11.87 34.73
C ALA A 422 -10.38 -13.26 34.85
N TRP A 423 -11.18 -14.33 34.69
CA TRP A 423 -10.68 -15.71 34.70
C TRP A 423 -9.73 -15.97 33.53
N ILE A 424 -10.09 -15.52 32.32
CA ILE A 424 -9.25 -15.61 31.13
C ILE A 424 -7.90 -14.91 31.39
N ASP A 425 -7.88 -13.69 31.91
CA ASP A 425 -6.65 -12.92 32.11
C ASP A 425 -5.75 -13.48 33.22
N LEU A 426 -6.34 -14.01 34.29
CA LEU A 426 -5.60 -14.74 35.33
C LEU A 426 -4.89 -15.97 34.74
N ASN A 427 -5.58 -16.69 33.85
CA ASN A 427 -5.10 -17.94 33.30
C ASN A 427 -4.31 -17.80 31.98
N LYS A 428 -4.24 -16.60 31.38
CA LYS A 428 -3.33 -16.30 30.26
C LYS A 428 -1.86 -16.15 30.67
N ARG A 429 -1.56 -15.80 31.93
CA ARG A 429 -0.19 -15.43 32.35
C ARG A 429 0.67 -16.65 32.72
N THR A 430 1.77 -16.87 31.99
CA THR A 430 2.89 -17.72 32.41
C THR A 430 4.19 -16.92 32.52
N LYS A 431 4.64 -16.77 33.78
CA LYS A 431 6.01 -16.52 34.32
C LYS A 431 6.94 -15.51 33.62
N ARG A 432 6.93 -14.28 34.13
CA ARG A 432 8.07 -13.35 34.14
C ARG A 432 8.99 -13.75 35.30
N ARG A 433 10.14 -14.39 35.05
CA ARG A 433 11.18 -14.58 36.09
C ARG A 433 11.86 -13.23 36.35
N THR A 434 11.49 -12.58 37.45
CA THR A 434 12.29 -11.54 38.10
C THR A 434 13.59 -12.16 38.62
N ARG A 435 14.74 -11.75 38.08
CA ARG A 435 16.05 -11.99 38.71
C ARG A 435 16.40 -10.76 39.55
N SER A 436 16.27 -10.91 40.86
CA SER A 436 16.81 -9.99 41.85
C SER A 436 18.33 -10.20 42.01
N ARG A 437 19.00 -9.12 42.38
CA ARG A 437 20.44 -9.01 42.70
C ARG A 437 20.88 -10.06 43.73
N LYS A 438 22.06 -10.65 43.52
CA LYS A 438 22.94 -11.05 44.63
C LYS A 438 24.41 -11.00 44.20
N ALA A 439 25.17 -10.17 44.91
CA ALA A 439 26.62 -10.14 44.91
C ALA A 439 27.17 -11.30 45.75
N ALA A 440 28.27 -11.91 45.33
CA ALA A 440 29.23 -12.61 46.18
C ALA A 440 30.55 -12.83 45.41
N ALA A 441 31.65 -12.65 46.13
CA ALA A 441 33.03 -12.62 45.68
C ALA A 441 33.75 -13.98 45.85
N ARG A 442 35.02 -14.01 45.37
CA ARG A 442 36.14 -14.94 45.67
C ARG A 442 36.10 -16.30 44.93
N THR A 443 37.18 -16.94 44.49
CA THR A 443 38.64 -16.67 44.38
C THR A 443 39.27 -17.82 43.57
N ALA A 444 40.31 -17.50 42.80
CA ALA A 444 41.57 -18.23 42.56
C ALA A 444 41.64 -19.72 42.08
N GLY A 445 42.57 -19.96 41.14
CA GLY A 445 43.18 -21.26 40.84
C GLY A 445 43.31 -21.56 39.33
N THR A 446 44.14 -20.86 38.54
CA THR A 446 45.54 -21.22 38.14
C THR A 446 45.65 -22.61 37.47
N THR A 447 45.99 -22.77 36.19
CA THR A 447 47.37 -22.69 35.63
C THR A 447 47.32 -22.86 34.10
N SER A 448 47.95 -21.95 33.35
CA SER A 448 49.15 -22.16 32.49
C SER A 448 48.86 -22.93 31.17
N SER A 449 49.19 -22.45 29.98
CA SER A 449 50.50 -21.90 29.59
C SER A 449 50.46 -20.94 28.39
N ARG A 450 51.31 -19.90 28.49
CA ARG A 450 52.24 -19.26 27.52
C ARG A 450 52.02 -19.47 26.02
N SER A 451 52.35 -18.57 25.09
CA SER A 451 52.91 -17.21 25.00
C SER A 451 53.19 -17.05 23.49
N MET A 452 53.02 -15.92 22.82
CA MET A 452 53.98 -14.82 22.75
C MET A 452 53.40 -13.70 21.86
N ALA A 453 53.76 -12.48 22.20
CA ALA A 453 53.29 -11.24 21.63
C ALA A 453 54.12 -10.76 20.41
N SER A 454 53.46 -10.02 19.49
CA SER A 454 53.70 -8.65 18.99
C SER A 454 55.15 -8.16 18.70
N PRO A 455 55.40 -7.17 17.78
CA PRO A 455 54.55 -6.00 17.56
C PRO A 455 54.51 -5.33 16.16
N LYS A 456 53.64 -4.32 16.11
CA LYS A 456 53.37 -3.27 15.11
C LYS A 456 54.59 -2.67 14.39
N ARG A 457 54.40 -2.22 13.14
CA ARG A 457 55.03 -0.99 12.62
C ARG A 457 54.14 -0.23 11.61
N VAL A 458 54.36 1.08 11.59
CA VAL A 458 53.54 2.18 11.09
C VAL A 458 53.92 2.62 9.67
N ARG A 459 52.92 3.20 8.98
CA ARG A 459 52.89 3.98 7.72
C ARG A 459 54.16 4.77 7.32
N LYS A 460 54.35 4.88 5.98
CA LYS A 460 54.75 6.14 5.29
C LYS A 460 54.11 6.20 3.89
N SER A 461 53.81 7.42 3.46
CA SER A 461 53.05 7.87 2.28
C SER A 461 53.94 8.45 1.17
N LYS A 462 53.28 8.87 0.05
CA LYS A 462 53.71 9.69 -1.13
C LYS A 462 54.11 8.83 -2.36
N VAL A 463 53.71 9.08 -3.63
CA VAL A 463 53.46 10.30 -4.44
C VAL A 463 52.47 9.98 -5.61
N GLU A 464 51.80 11.00 -6.16
CA GLU A 464 50.86 11.01 -7.31
C GLU A 464 51.51 11.25 -8.70
N ALA A 465 50.74 10.89 -9.76
CA ALA A 465 50.71 11.35 -11.17
C ALA A 465 51.47 10.53 -12.26
N PRO A 466 51.07 10.61 -13.56
CA PRO A 466 49.72 10.48 -14.14
C PRO A 466 49.66 9.50 -15.35
N ALA A 467 48.44 9.37 -15.89
CA ALA A 467 47.96 8.71 -17.11
C ALA A 467 48.96 8.20 -18.18
N ASP A 468 48.71 6.97 -18.65
CA ASP A 468 49.01 6.57 -20.03
C ASP A 468 47.91 5.67 -20.60
N ALA A 469 47.55 5.97 -21.84
CA ALA A 469 46.45 5.38 -22.60
C ALA A 469 46.81 4.00 -23.16
N ALA A 470 45.85 3.07 -23.14
CA ALA A 470 45.92 1.79 -23.85
C ALA A 470 44.86 1.73 -24.98
N PRO A 471 45.18 1.10 -26.12
CA PRO A 471 44.55 1.33 -27.43
C PRO A 471 43.17 0.66 -27.62
N PRO A 472 42.37 1.10 -28.62
CA PRO A 472 41.00 0.64 -28.80
C PRO A 472 40.92 -0.73 -29.47
N THR A 473 39.95 -1.54 -29.03
CA THR A 473 39.47 -2.76 -29.71
C THR A 473 38.27 -2.41 -30.62
N PRO A 474 38.03 -3.13 -31.73
CA PRO A 474 37.21 -2.63 -32.84
C PRO A 474 35.71 -2.98 -32.75
N ASN A 475 34.88 -2.04 -33.21
CA ASN A 475 33.51 -2.11 -33.72
C ASN A 475 32.36 -2.54 -32.78
N SER A 476 31.72 -1.55 -32.14
CA SER A 476 30.28 -1.61 -31.82
C SER A 476 29.47 -1.14 -33.02
N ALA A 477 28.70 -2.04 -33.66
CA ALA A 477 27.67 -1.63 -34.60
C ALA A 477 26.60 -0.82 -33.83
N THR A 478 26.46 0.46 -34.17
CA THR A 478 25.52 1.39 -33.55
C THR A 478 24.09 0.99 -33.88
N ALA A 479 23.30 0.67 -32.85
CA ALA A 479 21.86 0.50 -32.99
C ALA A 479 21.19 1.81 -33.45
N THR A 480 20.30 1.75 -34.44
CA THR A 480 19.64 2.93 -35.00
C THR A 480 18.44 3.31 -34.12
N PRO A 481 18.38 4.49 -33.50
CA PRO A 481 17.20 4.93 -32.76
C PRO A 481 15.98 5.05 -33.70
N LEU A 482 14.79 4.80 -33.18
CA LEU A 482 13.53 4.84 -33.91
C LEU A 482 12.51 5.72 -33.17
N ARG A 483 11.72 6.47 -33.94
CA ARG A 483 10.64 7.35 -33.47
C ARG A 483 9.28 6.69 -33.69
N ILE A 484 9.00 5.65 -32.92
CA ILE A 484 7.77 4.85 -33.08
C ILE A 484 6.61 5.54 -32.34
N PRO A 485 5.53 5.97 -33.04
CA PRO A 485 4.38 6.62 -32.41
C PRO A 485 3.63 5.67 -31.47
N TYR A 486 2.99 6.25 -30.44
CA TYR A 486 2.16 5.52 -29.49
C TYR A 486 1.08 4.67 -30.21
N GLY A 487 0.78 3.49 -29.65
CA GLY A 487 -0.16 2.53 -30.23
C GLY A 487 0.43 1.57 -31.28
N ASN A 488 1.66 1.78 -31.75
CA ASN A 488 2.28 0.95 -32.80
C ASN A 488 3.24 -0.13 -32.28
N LYS A 489 3.20 -0.43 -30.98
CA LYS A 489 4.14 -1.33 -30.28
C LYS A 489 4.24 -2.71 -30.94
N GLU A 490 3.12 -3.33 -31.28
CA GLU A 490 3.11 -4.68 -31.86
C GLU A 490 3.67 -4.70 -33.29
N VAL A 491 3.37 -3.68 -34.09
CA VAL A 491 3.90 -3.52 -35.46
C VAL A 491 5.41 -3.30 -35.41
N ALA A 492 5.87 -2.42 -34.53
CA ALA A 492 7.28 -2.16 -34.30
C ALA A 492 8.08 -3.41 -33.92
N LEU A 493 7.56 -4.22 -32.99
CA LEU A 493 8.21 -5.46 -32.58
C LEU A 493 8.28 -6.49 -33.72
N ARG A 494 7.22 -6.58 -34.55
CA ARG A 494 7.20 -7.45 -35.74
C ARG A 494 8.21 -7.03 -36.80
N LEU A 495 8.43 -5.72 -36.97
CA LEU A 495 9.44 -5.17 -37.87
C LEU A 495 10.88 -5.29 -37.31
N GLY A 496 11.06 -5.85 -36.12
CA GLY A 496 12.39 -6.11 -35.55
C GLY A 496 12.90 -5.04 -34.58
N ALA A 497 12.12 -4.00 -34.30
CA ALA A 497 12.49 -2.98 -33.33
C ALA A 497 12.58 -3.56 -31.90
N ARG A 498 13.37 -2.91 -31.06
CA ARG A 498 13.53 -3.18 -29.63
C ARG A 498 13.36 -1.89 -28.87
N TYR A 499 12.92 -1.99 -27.62
CA TYR A 499 12.74 -0.84 -26.73
C TYR A 499 13.74 -0.96 -25.57
N ARG A 500 14.59 0.04 -25.37
CA ARG A 500 15.58 0.11 -24.27
C ARG A 500 15.85 1.56 -23.92
N ASN A 501 16.08 1.84 -22.64
CA ASN A 501 16.42 3.19 -22.14
C ASN A 501 15.41 4.29 -22.56
N GLY A 502 14.11 3.97 -22.61
CA GLY A 502 13.07 4.96 -22.92
C GLY A 502 12.89 5.27 -24.42
N GLY A 503 13.63 4.61 -25.32
CA GLY A 503 13.53 4.81 -26.76
C GLY A 503 13.41 3.50 -27.54
N TRP A 504 12.74 3.57 -28.69
CA TRP A 504 12.78 2.49 -29.67
C TRP A 504 14.08 2.53 -30.45
N PHE A 505 14.59 1.37 -30.85
CA PHE A 505 15.75 1.25 -31.72
C PHE A 505 15.67 -0.01 -32.58
N ALA A 506 16.29 0.02 -33.75
CA ALA A 506 16.56 -1.13 -34.59
C ALA A 506 17.95 -1.68 -34.26
N PRO A 507 18.06 -2.94 -33.79
CA PRO A 507 19.35 -3.62 -33.68
C PRO A 507 20.09 -3.72 -35.01
N PRO A 508 21.43 -3.87 -35.01
CA PRO A 508 22.20 -4.12 -36.22
C PRO A 508 21.65 -5.33 -37.01
N GLY A 509 21.44 -5.14 -38.32
CA GLY A 509 20.91 -6.17 -39.22
C GLY A 509 19.39 -6.18 -39.38
N VAL A 510 18.65 -5.30 -38.70
CA VAL A 510 17.22 -5.08 -38.96
C VAL A 510 17.05 -4.18 -40.20
N ASP A 511 16.17 -4.59 -41.11
CA ASP A 511 15.82 -3.81 -42.29
C ASP A 511 15.07 -2.52 -41.88
N LEU A 512 15.66 -1.38 -42.26
CA LEU A 512 15.14 -0.06 -41.92
C LEU A 512 14.12 0.47 -42.93
N ALA A 513 13.93 -0.18 -44.09
CA ALA A 513 13.03 0.29 -45.15
C ALA A 513 11.59 0.47 -44.63
N ALA A 514 11.08 -0.55 -43.93
CA ALA A 514 9.73 -0.51 -43.36
C ALA A 514 9.56 0.55 -42.26
N PHE A 515 10.64 0.93 -41.56
CA PHE A 515 10.61 2.02 -40.58
C PHE A 515 10.68 3.39 -41.27
N SER A 516 11.49 3.51 -42.33
CA SER A 516 11.60 4.73 -43.14
C SER A 516 10.30 5.09 -43.83
N GLU A 517 9.63 4.12 -44.47
CA GLU A 517 8.33 4.30 -45.14
C GLU A 517 7.24 4.80 -44.18
N ARG A 518 7.37 4.47 -42.90
CA ARG A 518 6.42 4.87 -41.83
C ARG A 518 6.81 6.17 -41.13
N GLY A 519 7.96 6.77 -41.48
CA GLY A 519 8.49 7.95 -40.81
C GLY A 519 8.96 7.69 -39.38
N TRP A 520 9.42 6.46 -39.07
CA TRP A 520 9.82 6.03 -37.72
C TRP A 520 11.35 6.02 -37.51
N LEU A 521 12.14 6.62 -38.41
CA LEU A 521 13.58 6.80 -38.26
C LEU A 521 13.93 8.11 -37.51
#